data_AF-A0A7W1PER4-F1
#
_entry.id   AF-A0A7W1PER4-F1
#
_cell.length_a   1.000
_cell.length_b   1.000
_cell.length_c   1.000
_cell.angle_alpha   90.00
_cell.angle_beta   90.00
_cell.angle_gamma   90.00
#
_symmetry.space_group_name_H-M   'P 1'
#
loop_
_entity.id
_entity.type
_entity.pdbx_description
1 polymer ?
#
loop_
_entity_poly.entity_id
_entity_poly.type
_entity_poly.pdbx_seq_one_letter_code
_entity_poly.pdbx_strand_id
1 'polypeptide(L)'
;MTEPIKPALQPSEWAAIMARAEDLVALREQVKGSPFSPHALAALFLYDQPFGFTPQDVIDEREVQAYCAAMAAKHAAAGESATAETFRLLGERHTIRADKLAALLPPFDAPAGGEEMPR
;
A
#
# COMPACT_ATOMS: atom_id res chain seq x y z
N MET A 1 -12.00 6.93 -19.80
CA MET A 1 -11.98 5.46 -19.67
C MET A 1 -10.61 5.09 -19.15
N THR A 2 -10.52 4.50 -17.96
CA THR A 2 -9.25 4.08 -17.36
C THR A 2 -8.78 2.83 -18.08
N GLU A 3 -7.54 2.81 -18.59
CA GLU A 3 -6.97 1.59 -19.16
C GLU A 3 -6.94 0.49 -18.09
N PRO A 4 -7.23 -0.77 -18.44
CA PRO A 4 -7.15 -1.87 -17.50
C PRO A 4 -5.69 -2.04 -17.04
N ILE A 5 -5.48 -1.97 -15.72
CA ILE A 5 -4.17 -2.21 -15.11
C ILE A 5 -3.80 -3.67 -15.41
N LYS A 6 -2.75 -3.87 -16.20
CA LYS A 6 -2.23 -5.22 -16.48
C LYS A 6 -1.60 -5.77 -15.19
N PRO A 7 -1.90 -7.02 -14.81
CA PRO A 7 -1.20 -7.66 -13.69
C PRO A 7 0.31 -7.62 -13.91
N ALA A 8 1.07 -7.30 -12.85
CA ALA A 8 2.53 -7.28 -12.90
C ALA A 8 3.13 -8.65 -13.21
N LEU A 9 2.44 -9.73 -12.83
CA LEU A 9 2.82 -11.12 -13.06
C LEU A 9 1.63 -11.92 -13.58
N GLN A 10 1.90 -12.82 -14.51
CA GLN A 10 0.96 -13.83 -14.97
C GLN A 10 0.81 -14.96 -13.93
N PRO A 11 -0.31 -15.70 -13.95
CA PRO A 11 -0.53 -16.82 -13.02
C PRO A 11 0.60 -17.86 -13.01
N SER A 12 1.22 -18.15 -14.16
CA SER A 12 2.34 -19.09 -14.26
C SER A 12 3.62 -18.59 -13.59
N GLU A 13 3.86 -17.28 -13.63
CA GLU A 13 5.00 -16.65 -12.95
C GLU A 13 4.80 -16.69 -11.44
N TRP A 14 3.57 -16.43 -10.96
CA TRP A 14 3.22 -16.63 -9.56
C TRP A 14 3.41 -18.07 -9.10
N ALA A 15 2.96 -19.05 -9.89
CA ALA A 15 3.14 -20.46 -9.55
C ALA A 15 4.63 -20.83 -9.43
N ALA A 16 5.48 -20.30 -10.32
CA ALA A 16 6.92 -20.52 -10.27
C ALA A 16 7.58 -19.89 -9.03
N ILE A 17 7.17 -18.68 -8.64
CA ILE A 17 7.65 -18.02 -7.41
C ILE A 17 7.24 -18.83 -6.16
N MET A 18 5.97 -19.24 -6.09
CA MET A 18 5.45 -19.99 -4.94
C MET A 18 6.07 -21.39 -4.82
N ALA A 19 6.44 -22.01 -5.93
CA ALA A 19 7.14 -23.28 -5.96
C ALA A 19 8.61 -23.20 -5.49
N ARG A 20 9.14 -21.98 -5.29
CA ARG A 20 10.53 -21.70 -4.92
C ARG A 20 10.60 -20.82 -3.67
N ALA A 21 9.75 -21.10 -2.69
CA ALA A 21 9.65 -20.31 -1.47
C ALA A 21 10.97 -20.27 -0.67
N GLU A 22 11.79 -21.32 -0.77
CA GLU A 22 13.13 -21.41 -0.19
C GLU A 22 14.13 -20.40 -0.79
N ASP A 23 13.96 -20.02 -2.06
CA ASP A 23 14.82 -19.03 -2.72
C ASP A 23 14.54 -17.63 -2.17
N LEU A 24 13.33 -17.35 -1.69
CA LEU A 24 13.02 -16.10 -0.97
C LEU A 24 13.81 -16.00 0.34
N VAL A 25 14.06 -17.12 1.01
CA VAL A 25 14.91 -17.16 2.21
C VAL A 25 16.36 -16.88 1.83
N ALA A 26 16.86 -17.47 0.74
CA ALA A 26 18.21 -17.23 0.24
C ALA A 26 18.41 -15.76 -0.19
N LEU A 27 17.45 -15.17 -0.92
CA LEU A 27 17.47 -13.76 -1.30
C LEU A 27 17.45 -12.84 -0.06
N ARG A 28 16.66 -13.18 0.96
CA ARG A 28 16.65 -12.45 2.24
C ARG A 28 18.01 -12.50 2.94
N GLU A 29 18.70 -13.63 2.92
CA GLU A 29 20.04 -13.74 3.50
C GLU A 29 21.09 -12.97 2.68
N GLN A 30 20.97 -12.89 1.35
CA GLN A 30 21.88 -12.09 0.52
C GLN A 30 21.81 -10.59 0.82
N VAL A 31 20.61 -10.08 1.12
CA VAL A 31 20.43 -8.66 1.47
C VAL A 31 20.68 -8.35 2.94
N LYS A 32 20.99 -9.36 3.78
CA LYS A 32 21.25 -9.18 5.22
C LYS A 32 22.49 -8.34 5.52
N GLY A 33 23.43 -8.26 4.57
CA GLY A 33 24.60 -7.38 4.63
C GLY A 33 24.35 -5.95 4.10
N SER A 34 23.14 -5.66 3.62
CA SER A 34 22.75 -4.32 3.18
C SER A 34 22.66 -3.35 4.35
N PRO A 35 22.98 -2.05 4.18
CA PRO A 35 22.67 -1.03 5.18
C PRO A 35 21.17 -0.75 5.30
N PHE A 36 20.37 -1.24 4.34
CA PHE A 36 18.93 -1.04 4.30
C PHE A 36 18.17 -2.17 5.00
N SER A 37 17.17 -1.80 5.80
CA SER A 37 16.24 -2.79 6.37
C SER A 37 15.44 -3.51 5.28
N PRO A 38 14.85 -4.69 5.55
CA PRO A 38 13.98 -5.37 4.59
C PRO A 38 12.82 -4.51 4.07
N HIS A 39 12.29 -3.61 4.90
CA HIS A 39 11.23 -2.67 4.51
C HIS A 39 11.77 -1.59 3.56
N ALA A 40 12.97 -1.07 3.82
CA ALA A 40 13.61 -0.11 2.92
C ALA A 40 13.92 -0.72 1.55
N LEU A 41 14.33 -2.00 1.50
CA LEU A 41 14.50 -2.72 0.23
C LEU A 41 13.19 -2.89 -0.52
N ALA A 42 12.11 -3.28 0.16
CA ALA A 42 10.78 -3.38 -0.46
C ALA A 42 10.31 -2.03 -1.01
N ALA A 43 10.49 -0.95 -0.25
CA ALA A 43 10.18 0.40 -0.70
C ALA A 43 11.00 0.78 -1.94
N LEU A 44 12.31 0.52 -1.96
CA LEU A 44 13.17 0.78 -3.12
C LEU A 44 12.75 -0.01 -4.36
N PHE A 45 12.37 -1.28 -4.21
CA PHE A 45 11.93 -2.11 -5.35
C PHE A 45 10.56 -1.72 -5.90
N LEU A 46 9.71 -1.09 -5.08
CA LEU A 46 8.35 -0.70 -5.47
C LEU A 46 8.23 0.78 -5.85
N TYR A 47 9.23 1.61 -5.52
CA TYR A 47 9.22 3.04 -5.82
C TYR A 47 9.19 3.28 -7.33
N ASP A 48 8.27 4.16 -7.76
CA ASP A 48 8.02 4.54 -9.17
C ASP A 48 7.67 3.38 -10.11
N GLN A 49 7.29 2.21 -9.57
CA GLN A 49 6.81 1.11 -10.39
C GLN A 49 5.35 1.36 -10.82
N PRO A 50 4.96 1.02 -12.07
CA PRO A 50 3.58 1.16 -12.55
C PRO A 50 2.53 0.37 -11.75
N PHE A 51 2.97 -0.61 -10.97
CA PHE A 51 2.16 -1.45 -10.07
C PHE A 51 2.49 -1.19 -8.58
N GLY A 52 3.31 -0.18 -8.29
CA GLY A 52 3.59 0.30 -6.95
C GLY A 52 2.45 1.16 -6.41
N PHE A 53 2.62 1.64 -5.18
CA PHE A 53 1.68 2.56 -4.56
C PHE A 53 2.12 4.01 -4.78
N THR A 54 1.16 4.90 -4.74
CA THR A 54 1.33 6.35 -4.86
C THR A 54 0.80 7.05 -3.61
N PRO A 55 1.23 8.30 -3.36
CA PRO A 55 0.61 9.12 -2.32
C PRO A 55 -0.90 9.29 -2.51
N GLN A 56 -1.39 9.27 -3.76
CA GLN A 56 -2.81 9.34 -4.05
C GLN A 56 -3.57 8.11 -3.55
N ASP A 57 -3.01 6.91 -3.64
CA ASP A 57 -3.66 5.69 -3.12
C ASP A 57 -3.89 5.77 -1.60
N VAL A 58 -2.99 6.43 -0.87
CA VAL A 58 -3.19 6.70 0.57
C VAL A 58 -4.34 7.68 0.77
N ILE A 59 -4.38 8.76 -0.01
CA ILE A 59 -5.44 9.79 0.08
C ILE A 59 -6.80 9.15 -0.22
N ASP A 60 -6.91 8.37 -1.28
CA ASP A 60 -8.15 7.69 -1.68
C ASP A 60 -8.67 6.78 -0.55
N GLU A 61 -7.80 5.98 0.06
CA GLU A 61 -8.16 5.11 1.19
C GLU A 61 -8.61 5.92 2.42
N ARG A 62 -8.04 7.11 2.67
CA ARG A 62 -8.50 8.03 3.73
C ARG A 62 -9.85 8.66 3.40
N GLU A 63 -10.10 8.99 2.14
CA GLU A 63 -11.40 9.51 1.69
C GLU A 63 -12.50 8.46 1.86
N VAL A 64 -12.23 7.19 1.50
CA VAL A 64 -13.17 6.10 1.74
C VAL A 64 -13.41 5.91 3.24
N GLN A 65 -12.37 5.96 4.08
CA GLN A 65 -12.51 5.90 5.52
C GLN A 65 -13.39 7.03 6.08
N ALA A 66 -13.20 8.27 5.62
CA ALA A 66 -14.00 9.41 6.01
C ALA A 66 -15.47 9.26 5.57
N TYR A 67 -15.70 8.76 4.36
CA TYR A 67 -17.03 8.44 3.85
C TYR A 67 -17.72 7.37 4.70
N CYS A 68 -17.03 6.28 5.02
CA CYS A 68 -17.53 5.24 5.90
C CYS A 68 -17.91 5.79 7.29
N ALA A 69 -17.09 6.68 7.87
CA ALA A 69 -17.41 7.31 9.14
C ALA A 69 -18.70 8.17 9.07
N ALA A 70 -18.86 8.96 8.00
CA ALA A 70 -20.07 9.76 7.78
C ALA A 70 -21.32 8.89 7.62
N MET A 71 -21.21 7.78 6.88
CA MET A 71 -22.30 6.83 6.69
C MET A 71 -22.65 6.08 7.97
N ALA A 72 -21.66 5.65 8.75
CA ALA A 72 -21.89 5.04 10.05
C ALA A 72 -22.69 5.97 10.97
N ALA A 73 -22.30 7.25 11.06
CA ALA A 73 -23.01 8.24 11.86
C ALA A 73 -24.45 8.48 11.36
N LYS A 74 -24.65 8.60 10.04
CA LYS A 74 -25.97 8.77 9.42
C LYS A 74 -26.91 7.61 9.75
N HIS A 75 -26.45 6.37 9.57
CA HIS A 75 -27.27 5.19 9.82
C HIS A 75 -27.53 4.97 11.31
N ALA A 76 -26.57 5.31 12.19
CA ALA A 76 -26.78 5.29 13.63
C ALA A 76 -27.87 6.27 14.05
N ALA A 77 -27.86 7.49 13.51
CA ALA A 77 -28.89 8.50 13.77
C ALA A 77 -30.28 8.10 13.26
N ALA A 78 -30.34 7.24 12.23
CA ALA A 78 -31.58 6.66 11.71
C ALA A 78 -32.08 5.42 12.49
N GLY A 79 -31.35 4.97 13.52
CA GLY A 79 -31.68 3.75 14.28
C GLY A 79 -31.30 2.45 13.56
N GLU A 80 -30.54 2.52 12.47
CA GLU A 80 -30.13 1.37 11.66
C GLU A 80 -28.78 0.81 12.13
N SER A 81 -28.75 0.29 13.35
CA SER A 81 -27.50 -0.08 14.05
C SER A 81 -26.64 -1.11 13.31
N ALA A 82 -27.24 -2.08 12.62
CA ALA A 82 -26.48 -3.09 11.86
C ALA A 82 -25.76 -2.48 10.64
N THR A 83 -26.42 -1.55 9.94
CA THR A 83 -25.83 -0.84 8.81
C THR A 83 -24.74 0.10 9.27
N ALA A 84 -24.97 0.83 10.38
CA ALA A 84 -23.98 1.70 10.99
C ALA A 84 -22.70 0.93 11.37
N GLU A 85 -22.86 -0.23 11.99
CA GLU A 85 -21.74 -1.10 12.38
C GLU A 85 -20.96 -1.62 11.18
N THR A 86 -21.65 -1.96 10.09
CA THR A 86 -21.01 -2.37 8.84
C THR A 86 -20.10 -1.26 8.30
N PHE A 87 -20.59 -0.03 8.23
CA PHE A 87 -19.78 1.10 7.80
C PHE A 87 -18.61 1.40 8.74
N ARG A 88 -18.81 1.25 10.05
CA ARG A 88 -17.73 1.40 11.04
C ARG A 88 -16.58 0.41 10.77
N LEU A 89 -16.91 -0.88 10.63
CA LEU A 89 -15.94 -1.93 10.35
C LEU A 89 -15.24 -1.75 8.99
N LEU A 90 -15.97 -1.29 7.96
CA LEU A 90 -15.36 -0.95 6.68
C LEU A 90 -14.37 0.20 6.82
N GLY A 91 -14.75 1.28 7.52
CA GLY A 91 -13.87 2.41 7.78
C GLY A 91 -12.57 2.00 8.47
N GLU A 92 -12.64 1.12 9.48
CA GLU A 92 -11.45 0.59 10.17
C GLU A 92 -10.50 -0.17 9.23
N ARG A 93 -11.05 -0.96 8.30
CA ARG A 93 -10.24 -1.70 7.32
C ARG A 93 -9.52 -0.74 6.37
N HIS A 94 -10.18 0.32 5.93
CA HIS A 94 -9.59 1.35 5.08
C HIS A 94 -8.54 2.18 5.84
N THR A 95 -8.71 2.46 7.13
CA THR A 95 -7.66 3.05 7.98
C THR A 95 -6.39 2.18 7.96
N ILE A 96 -6.54 0.89 8.29
CA ILE A 96 -5.39 -0.04 8.35
C ILE A 96 -4.71 -0.15 6.99
N ARG A 97 -5.48 -0.12 5.90
CA ARG A 97 -4.91 -0.19 4.55
C ARG A 97 -4.15 1.09 4.22
N ALA A 98 -4.71 2.27 4.45
CA ALA A 98 -4.01 3.54 4.25
C ALA A 98 -2.68 3.60 5.01
N ASP A 99 -2.66 3.13 6.27
CA ASP A 99 -1.43 3.08 7.09
C ASP A 99 -0.36 2.16 6.47
N LYS A 100 -0.77 0.97 5.98
CA LYS A 100 0.14 0.02 5.33
C LYS A 100 0.71 0.57 4.03
N LEU A 101 -0.11 1.25 3.23
CA LEU A 101 0.33 1.89 2.00
C LEU A 101 1.32 3.03 2.29
N ALA A 102 0.99 3.91 3.24
CA ALA A 102 1.84 5.02 3.64
C ALA A 102 3.21 4.56 4.16
N ALA A 103 3.28 3.42 4.85
CA ALA A 103 4.53 2.85 5.34
C ALA A 103 5.49 2.39 4.22
N LEU A 104 5.01 2.26 2.98
CA LEU A 104 5.80 1.87 1.81
C LEU A 104 6.18 3.05 0.91
N LEU A 105 5.79 4.27 1.29
CA LEU A 105 6.03 5.49 0.53
C LEU A 105 7.03 6.40 1.23
N PRO A 106 7.75 7.26 0.48
CA PRO A 106 8.48 8.36 1.09
C PRO A 106 7.51 9.25 1.90
N PRO A 107 7.97 9.84 3.01
CA PRO A 107 7.22 10.91 3.68
C PRO A 107 6.85 12.01 2.69
N PHE A 108 5.65 12.59 2.83
CA PHE A 108 5.19 13.70 1.98
C PHE A 108 6.14 14.91 1.96
N ASP A 109 6.91 15.09 3.03
CA ASP A 109 7.89 16.19 3.18
C ASP A 109 9.35 15.75 2.90
N ALA A 110 9.57 14.54 2.38
CA ALA A 110 10.90 14.12 2.02
C ALA A 110 11.42 14.97 0.85
N PRO A 111 12.64 15.53 0.94
CA PRO A 111 13.18 16.32 -0.16
C PRO A 111 13.21 15.44 -1.41
N ALA A 112 12.54 15.89 -2.48
CA ALA A 112 12.71 15.32 -3.80
C ALA A 112 14.22 15.38 -4.09
N GLY A 113 14.86 14.22 -4.27
CA GLY A 113 16.30 14.12 -4.49
C GLY A 113 16.69 14.86 -5.76
N GLY A 114 16.97 16.16 -5.64
CA GLY A 114 17.54 17.00 -6.66
C GLY A 114 19.05 17.04 -6.46
N GLU A 115 19.77 16.53 -7.45
CA GLU A 115 21.22 16.58 -7.57
C GLU A 115 21.77 18.01 -7.39
N GLU A 116 22.74 18.19 -6.50
CA GLU A 116 23.83 19.13 -6.74
C GLU A 116 25.11 18.32 -6.96
N MET A 117 25.41 18.05 -8.23
CA MET A 117 26.77 17.68 -8.64
C MET A 117 27.62 18.96 -8.69
N PRO A 118 28.75 19.04 -7.95
CA PRO A 118 29.65 20.18 -8.06
C PRO A 118 30.34 20.21 -9.43
N ARG A 119 30.39 21.40 -10.04
CA ARG A 119 31.22 21.69 -11.21
C ARG A 119 32.69 21.80 -10.84
#